data_AF-A0A2D8ESB7-F1
#
_entry.id   AF-A0A2D8ESB7-F1
#
_cell.length_a   1.000
_cell.length_b   1.000
_cell.length_c   1.000
_cell.angle_alpha   90.00
_cell.angle_beta   90.00
_cell.angle_gamma   90.00
#
_symmetry.space_group_name_H-M   'P 1'
#
loop_
_entity.id
_entity.type
_entity.pdbx_description
1 polymer ?
#
loop_
_entity_poly.entity_id
_entity_poly.type
_entity_poly.pdbx_seq_one_letter_code
_entity_poly.pdbx_strand_id
1 'polypeptide(L)'
;MTTKAAQSFKTLNAGDSIVTRNLLHEAIPITGTIVSGTYNDENIKEFSHGMFQSVYDYPFLSSSANHIFDLTCGYSANSVLSGTGLPAAAQQDKKINIYNEMAQVLVGFDENGSVREFDEDGDLTGGTKLQSAYFFNFTRLLSKDEIKKGSFTLSLGMSGAHGTPFGGAGLDRLVSVTDYSGSSGYKVNSPAGEYGILYATGSALVGGDVTPDANGRVKAGLLYYQAGVAVLTSSLFQNLLGTNAQMSIGGEISDAVLTGSSINLNADTIRHRINNISFNNTVELNSTVYFCRVNNTDFNYSANQTYLSSSKMVVKTKAEDMPVSYVTSVGLYSPDNELLAVAKLSEPLKKDPSTEFTIRVRLDY
;
A
#
# COMPACT_ATOMS: atom_id res chain seq x y z
N MET A 1 -24.28 55.02 -16.80
CA MET A 1 -24.23 53.62 -17.30
C MET A 1 -22.78 53.30 -17.58
N THR A 2 -22.12 52.64 -16.63
CA THR A 2 -20.70 52.26 -16.74
C THR A 2 -20.61 51.08 -17.71
N THR A 3 -20.08 51.32 -18.89
CA THR A 3 -19.78 50.29 -19.90
C THR A 3 -18.77 49.32 -19.30
N LYS A 4 -19.23 48.13 -18.95
CA LYS A 4 -18.36 47.01 -18.53
C LYS A 4 -17.52 46.65 -19.75
N ALA A 5 -16.22 46.96 -19.72
CA ALA A 5 -15.28 46.49 -20.73
C ALA A 5 -15.38 44.96 -20.80
N ALA A 6 -15.39 44.39 -22.01
CA ALA A 6 -15.44 42.94 -22.21
C ALA A 6 -14.19 42.30 -21.58
N GLN A 7 -14.32 41.79 -20.36
CA GLN A 7 -13.28 41.01 -19.73
C GLN A 7 -13.31 39.61 -20.34
N SER A 8 -12.23 39.24 -21.02
CA SER A 8 -12.04 37.91 -21.61
C SER A 8 -11.92 36.79 -20.57
N PHE A 9 -11.91 37.13 -19.28
CA PHE A 9 -11.72 36.24 -18.16
C PHE A 9 -12.82 36.44 -17.13
N LYS A 10 -13.27 35.35 -16.51
CA LYS A 10 -14.22 35.37 -15.40
C LYS A 10 -13.50 34.94 -14.13
N THR A 11 -13.54 35.78 -13.11
CA THR A 11 -12.97 35.47 -11.79
C THR A 11 -13.75 34.34 -11.15
N LEU A 12 -13.04 33.31 -10.66
CA LEU A 12 -13.62 32.22 -9.88
C LEU A 12 -13.88 32.72 -8.45
N ASN A 13 -15.08 32.48 -7.93
CA ASN A 13 -15.40 32.78 -6.53
C ASN A 13 -15.20 31.54 -5.66
N ALA A 14 -15.14 31.71 -4.33
CA ALA A 14 -14.95 30.60 -3.38
C ALA A 14 -16.06 29.52 -3.45
N GLY A 15 -17.25 29.83 -4.00
CA GLY A 15 -18.33 28.87 -4.23
C GLY A 15 -18.28 28.15 -5.59
N ASP A 16 -17.32 28.50 -6.45
CA ASP A 16 -17.15 27.93 -7.79
C ASP A 16 -16.07 26.84 -7.85
N SER A 17 -15.44 26.51 -6.72
CA SER A 17 -14.54 25.38 -6.58
C SER A 17 -15.01 24.45 -5.46
N ILE A 18 -14.92 23.15 -5.72
CA ILE A 18 -15.11 22.11 -4.71
C ILE A 18 -13.87 21.23 -4.75
N VAL A 19 -13.17 21.15 -3.62
CA VAL A 19 -12.08 20.21 -3.45
C VAL A 19 -12.69 18.88 -3.00
N THR A 20 -12.40 17.82 -3.74
CA THR A 20 -12.81 16.46 -3.42
C THR A 20 -11.57 15.60 -3.27
N ARG A 21 -11.50 14.84 -2.18
CA ARG A 21 -10.49 13.80 -1.98
C ARG A 21 -11.13 12.46 -2.28
N ASN A 22 -10.57 11.74 -3.24
CA ASN A 22 -11.01 10.39 -3.56
C ASN A 22 -9.91 9.41 -3.22
N LEU A 23 -10.26 8.38 -2.48
CA LEU A 23 -9.39 7.23 -2.24
C LEU A 23 -9.63 6.23 -3.36
N LEU A 24 -8.59 5.96 -4.15
CA LEU A 24 -8.60 4.86 -5.11
C LEU A 24 -8.00 3.62 -4.45
N HIS A 25 -8.56 2.45 -4.78
CA HIS A 25 -8.03 1.17 -4.32
C HIS A 25 -7.75 0.26 -5.50
N GLU A 26 -6.54 -0.27 -5.57
CA GLU A 26 -6.14 -1.31 -6.49
C GLU A 26 -5.88 -2.59 -5.70
N ALA A 27 -6.39 -3.72 -6.19
CA ALA A 27 -6.12 -5.02 -5.59
C ALA A 27 -4.79 -5.56 -6.10
N ILE A 28 -3.90 -5.91 -5.17
CA ILE A 28 -2.58 -6.46 -5.43
C ILE A 28 -2.55 -7.93 -5.00
N PRO A 29 -2.73 -8.89 -5.93
CA PRO A 29 -2.50 -10.30 -5.67
C PRO A 29 -1.04 -10.66 -5.95
N ILE A 30 -0.36 -11.27 -4.98
CA ILE A 30 0.97 -11.84 -5.12
C ILE A 30 0.86 -13.34 -4.90
N THR A 31 0.87 -14.10 -5.99
CA THR A 31 0.74 -15.56 -5.92
C THR A 31 2.03 -16.19 -5.40
N GLY A 32 1.87 -17.24 -4.59
CA GLY A 32 2.99 -17.99 -4.01
C GLY A 32 3.92 -18.58 -5.06
N THR A 33 3.44 -18.82 -6.28
CA THR A 33 4.27 -19.26 -7.40
C THR A 33 5.35 -18.22 -7.74
N ILE A 34 5.06 -16.92 -7.69
CA ILE A 34 6.05 -15.86 -7.92
C ILE A 34 7.02 -15.79 -6.73
N VAL A 35 6.55 -16.12 -5.53
CA VAL A 35 7.36 -16.08 -4.29
C VAL A 35 8.31 -17.28 -4.18
N SER A 36 7.91 -18.45 -4.70
CA SER A 36 8.69 -19.68 -4.70
C SER A 36 8.32 -20.56 -5.90
N GLY A 37 9.33 -21.00 -6.65
CA GLY A 37 9.19 -22.03 -7.68
C GLY A 37 8.96 -21.55 -9.12
N THR A 38 8.49 -20.32 -9.35
CA THR A 38 8.53 -19.74 -10.71
C THR A 38 9.96 -19.27 -11.03
N TYR A 39 10.38 -19.38 -12.29
CA TYR A 39 11.70 -18.99 -12.78
C TYR A 39 12.90 -19.69 -12.10
N ASN A 40 12.71 -20.84 -11.44
CA ASN A 40 13.78 -21.53 -10.69
C ASN A 40 14.51 -20.58 -9.71
N ASP A 41 13.77 -19.67 -9.06
CA ASP A 41 14.28 -18.62 -8.17
C ASP A 41 15.20 -17.57 -8.86
N GLU A 42 15.25 -17.48 -10.19
CA GLU A 42 15.97 -16.40 -10.90
C GLU A 42 15.35 -15.01 -10.68
N ASN A 43 14.14 -14.93 -10.14
CA ASN A 43 13.48 -13.70 -9.71
C ASN A 43 13.77 -13.33 -8.25
N ILE A 44 14.60 -14.13 -7.58
CA ILE A 44 14.97 -13.94 -6.18
C ILE A 44 16.41 -13.43 -6.12
N LYS A 45 16.59 -12.27 -5.51
CA LYS A 45 17.91 -11.65 -5.40
C LYS A 45 18.44 -11.79 -3.99
N GLU A 46 19.57 -12.46 -3.89
CA GLU A 46 20.40 -12.49 -2.69
C GLU A 46 21.53 -11.47 -2.79
N PHE A 47 21.79 -10.77 -1.70
CA PHE A 47 22.85 -9.79 -1.62
C PHE A 47 24.07 -10.36 -0.90
N SER A 48 25.26 -9.86 -1.26
CA SER A 48 26.53 -10.29 -0.65
C SER A 48 26.62 -10.05 0.86
N HIS A 49 25.88 -9.07 1.38
CA HIS A 49 25.80 -8.81 2.82
C HIS A 49 24.95 -9.85 3.58
N GLY A 50 24.06 -10.57 2.88
CA GLY A 50 23.23 -11.66 3.43
C GLY A 50 22.32 -11.23 4.59
N MET A 51 21.69 -10.06 4.47
CA MET A 51 20.84 -9.49 5.52
C MET A 51 19.35 -9.50 5.16
N PHE A 52 19.02 -9.63 3.89
CA PHE A 52 17.65 -9.75 3.39
C PHE A 52 17.70 -10.34 1.98
N GLN A 53 16.55 -10.77 1.50
CA GLN A 53 16.34 -11.29 0.16
C GLN A 53 15.21 -10.48 -0.51
N SER A 54 15.39 -10.11 -1.78
CA SER A 54 14.37 -9.37 -2.53
C SER A 54 13.65 -10.28 -3.52
N VAL A 55 12.33 -10.14 -3.61
CA VAL A 55 11.48 -10.86 -4.57
C VAL A 55 11.05 -9.92 -5.69
N TYR A 56 11.23 -10.38 -6.93
CA TYR A 56 10.83 -9.67 -8.15
C TYR A 56 9.71 -10.40 -8.90
N ASP A 57 8.95 -9.68 -9.72
CA ASP A 57 7.91 -10.23 -10.59
C ASP A 57 8.46 -11.02 -11.79
N TYR A 58 9.67 -10.67 -12.22
CA TYR A 58 10.45 -11.30 -13.29
C TYR A 58 11.88 -11.59 -12.82
N PRO A 59 12.67 -12.38 -13.58
CA PRO A 59 14.08 -12.57 -13.30
C PRO A 59 14.79 -11.23 -13.05
N PHE A 60 15.52 -11.10 -11.94
CA PHE A 60 15.98 -9.78 -11.44
C PHE A 60 17.01 -9.09 -12.35
N LEU A 61 17.57 -9.81 -13.33
CA LEU A 61 18.44 -9.26 -14.38
C LEU A 61 17.66 -8.67 -15.56
N SER A 62 16.35 -8.91 -15.63
CA SER A 62 15.48 -8.33 -16.64
C SER A 62 15.26 -6.85 -16.37
N SER A 63 15.30 -6.03 -17.43
CA SER A 63 15.00 -4.60 -17.34
C SER A 63 13.53 -4.31 -16.99
N SER A 64 12.65 -5.29 -17.13
CA SER A 64 11.23 -5.19 -16.79
C SER A 64 10.90 -5.73 -15.40
N ALA A 65 11.90 -6.19 -14.63
CA ALA A 65 11.68 -6.73 -13.30
C ALA A 65 11.39 -5.61 -12.29
N ASN A 66 10.21 -5.66 -11.69
CA ASN A 66 9.81 -4.80 -10.60
C ASN A 66 10.03 -5.51 -9.27
N HIS A 67 10.54 -4.76 -8.31
CA HIS A 67 10.70 -5.21 -6.93
C HIS A 67 9.32 -5.26 -6.24
N ILE A 68 9.01 -6.40 -5.63
CA ILE A 68 7.72 -6.65 -4.96
C ILE A 68 7.84 -6.42 -3.46
N PHE A 69 8.74 -7.16 -2.81
CA PHE A 69 9.02 -7.02 -1.39
C PHE A 69 10.40 -7.54 -1.02
N ASP A 70 10.90 -7.10 0.13
CA ASP A 70 12.07 -7.67 0.80
C ASP A 70 11.64 -8.55 1.96
N LEU A 71 12.40 -9.61 2.19
CA LEU A 71 12.19 -10.54 3.28
C LEU A 71 13.45 -10.67 4.12
N THR A 72 13.28 -10.56 5.43
CA THR A 72 14.34 -10.78 6.42
C THR A 72 13.78 -11.36 7.71
N CYS A 73 14.65 -11.76 8.62
CA CYS A 73 14.29 -12.37 9.88
C CYS A 73 15.23 -11.92 10.99
N GLY A 74 14.70 -11.81 12.21
CA GLY A 74 15.47 -11.41 13.37
C GLY A 74 14.79 -11.80 14.68
N TYR A 75 15.55 -11.71 15.76
CA TYR A 75 15.03 -11.91 17.11
C TYR A 75 15.68 -10.91 18.07
N SER A 76 14.95 -10.59 19.13
CA SER A 76 15.44 -9.70 20.19
C SER A 76 16.61 -10.32 20.94
N ALA A 77 17.50 -9.46 21.46
CA ALA A 77 18.53 -9.85 22.41
C ALA A 77 17.96 -10.49 23.69
N ASN A 78 16.70 -10.22 24.05
CA ASN A 78 16.03 -10.82 25.20
C ASN A 78 15.31 -12.15 24.87
N SER A 79 15.32 -12.59 23.61
CA SER A 79 14.76 -13.89 23.22
C SER A 79 15.60 -15.03 23.80
N VAL A 80 14.96 -16.16 24.13
CA VAL A 80 15.67 -17.40 24.49
C VAL A 80 16.64 -17.84 23.37
N LEU A 81 16.33 -17.47 22.11
CA LEU A 81 17.14 -17.75 20.94
C LEU A 81 18.47 -16.98 20.88
N SER A 82 18.60 -15.85 21.61
CA SER A 82 19.86 -15.12 21.69
C SER A 82 20.88 -15.80 22.62
N GLY A 83 20.42 -16.69 23.51
CA GLY A 83 21.26 -17.43 24.44
C GLY A 83 21.80 -18.76 23.91
N THR A 84 21.38 -19.20 22.72
CA THR A 84 21.80 -20.50 22.18
C THR A 84 23.27 -20.47 21.77
N GLY A 85 24.10 -21.26 22.43
CA GLY A 85 25.55 -21.30 22.20
C GLY A 85 25.96 -21.86 20.84
N LEU A 86 27.11 -21.38 20.35
CA LEU A 86 27.81 -21.88 19.16
C LEU A 86 28.13 -23.39 19.30
N PRO A 87 28.01 -24.19 18.22
CA PRO A 87 28.22 -23.79 16.81
C PRO A 87 26.94 -23.50 16.01
N ALA A 88 25.78 -23.43 16.66
CA ALA A 88 24.46 -23.31 16.02
C ALA A 88 23.95 -21.86 15.80
N ALA A 89 24.78 -20.84 15.97
CA ALA A 89 24.36 -19.43 15.86
C ALA A 89 24.88 -18.78 14.57
N ALA A 90 24.27 -19.12 13.44
CA ALA A 90 24.63 -18.51 12.16
C ALA A 90 24.10 -17.07 12.10
N GLN A 91 25.01 -16.10 11.93
CA GLN A 91 24.68 -14.67 11.74
C GLN A 91 23.85 -14.04 12.88
N GLN A 92 24.04 -14.51 14.12
CA GLN A 92 23.28 -14.03 15.29
C GLN A 92 23.33 -12.51 15.49
N ASP A 93 24.53 -11.90 15.47
CA ASP A 93 24.67 -10.44 15.64
C ASP A 93 23.88 -9.67 14.58
N LYS A 94 23.86 -10.17 13.34
CA LYS A 94 23.09 -9.56 12.24
C LYS A 94 21.58 -9.66 12.50
N LYS A 95 21.10 -10.82 12.97
CA LYS A 95 19.67 -11.04 13.27
C LYS A 95 19.18 -10.15 14.40
N ILE A 96 19.99 -9.97 15.45
CA ILE A 96 19.69 -9.07 16.56
C ILE A 96 19.67 -7.61 16.07
N ASN A 97 20.67 -7.22 15.26
CA ASN A 97 20.73 -5.86 14.72
C ASN A 97 19.55 -5.55 13.79
N ILE A 98 19.15 -6.47 12.92
CA ILE A 98 17.98 -6.31 12.04
C ILE A 98 16.70 -6.16 12.85
N TYR A 99 16.51 -6.99 13.89
CA TYR A 99 15.36 -6.87 14.77
C TYR A 99 15.32 -5.49 15.44
N ASN A 100 16.46 -5.03 15.97
CA ASN A 100 16.56 -3.72 16.62
C ASN A 100 16.34 -2.56 15.65
N GLU A 101 16.85 -2.65 14.42
CA GLU A 101 16.63 -1.62 13.38
C GLU A 101 15.15 -1.54 12.99
N MET A 102 14.51 -2.68 12.74
CA MET A 102 13.08 -2.74 12.44
C MET A 102 12.24 -2.22 13.60
N ALA A 103 12.59 -2.60 14.83
CA ALA A 103 11.92 -2.14 16.04
C ALA A 103 12.07 -0.62 16.23
N GLN A 104 13.26 -0.07 15.97
CA GLN A 104 13.52 1.37 16.06
C GLN A 104 12.70 2.16 15.05
N VAL A 105 12.59 1.68 13.81
CA VAL A 105 11.82 2.35 12.76
C VAL A 105 10.32 2.25 13.02
N LEU A 106 9.84 1.10 13.49
CA LEU A 106 8.42 0.78 13.55
C LEU A 106 7.76 1.05 14.91
N VAL A 107 8.45 0.81 16.03
CA VAL A 107 7.87 0.97 17.38
C VAL A 107 8.54 2.12 18.14
N GLY A 108 9.81 2.41 17.85
CA GLY A 108 10.56 3.51 18.46
C GLY A 108 11.16 3.16 19.82
N PHE A 109 11.30 4.16 20.68
CA PHE A 109 12.03 4.08 21.95
C PHE A 109 11.10 4.11 23.17
N ASP A 110 11.53 3.47 24.26
CA ASP A 110 10.88 3.56 25.56
C ASP A 110 11.20 4.87 26.30
N GLU A 111 10.59 5.06 27.47
CA GLU A 111 10.80 6.23 28.33
C GLU A 111 12.27 6.34 28.81
N ASN A 112 13.02 5.25 28.74
CA ASN A 112 14.41 5.14 29.14
C ASN A 112 15.39 5.28 27.95
N GLY A 113 14.90 5.48 26.73
CA GLY A 113 15.70 5.61 25.52
C GLY A 113 16.21 4.28 24.94
N SER A 114 15.69 3.14 25.38
CA SER A 114 15.99 1.82 24.80
C SER A 114 15.01 1.49 23.68
N VAL A 115 15.44 0.69 22.71
CA VAL A 115 14.58 0.25 21.59
C VAL A 115 13.48 -0.65 22.14
N ARG A 116 12.21 -0.34 21.81
CA ARG A 116 11.05 -1.16 22.24
C ARG A 116 10.94 -2.42 21.40
N GLU A 117 10.63 -3.54 22.04
CA GLU A 117 10.24 -4.76 21.34
C GLU A 117 8.82 -4.63 20.76
N PHE A 118 8.50 -5.47 19.78
CA PHE A 118 7.17 -5.49 19.19
C PHE A 118 6.14 -6.08 20.16
N ASP A 119 5.07 -5.34 20.45
CA ASP A 119 3.96 -5.82 21.25
C ASP A 119 2.97 -6.64 20.43
N GLU A 120 2.64 -7.85 20.88
CA GLU A 120 1.71 -8.74 20.17
C GLU A 120 0.32 -8.12 19.99
N ASP A 121 -0.10 -7.28 20.94
CA ASP A 121 -1.42 -6.64 20.97
C ASP A 121 -1.38 -5.12 20.74
N GLY A 122 -0.20 -4.58 20.43
CA GLY A 122 0.04 -3.16 20.24
C GLY A 122 -0.19 -2.29 21.49
N ASP A 123 -0.26 -2.89 22.68
CA ASP A 123 -0.28 -2.16 23.95
C ASP A 123 1.15 -1.96 24.45
N LEU A 124 1.66 -0.74 24.31
CA LEU A 124 3.03 -0.39 24.68
C LEU A 124 3.24 -0.24 26.20
N THR A 125 2.24 -0.56 27.03
CA THR A 125 2.30 -0.46 28.50
C THR A 125 2.67 -1.77 29.20
N GLY A 126 2.69 -2.91 28.48
CA GLY A 126 3.03 -4.22 29.05
C GLY A 126 2.78 -5.37 28.07
N GLY A 127 2.66 -6.60 28.58
CA GLY A 127 2.20 -7.75 27.78
C GLY A 127 3.28 -8.59 27.09
N THR A 128 2.81 -9.54 26.27
CA THR A 128 3.64 -10.49 25.52
C THR A 128 4.29 -9.80 24.32
N LYS A 129 5.61 -9.99 24.18
CA LYS A 129 6.39 -9.40 23.08
C LYS A 129 6.66 -10.42 21.98
N LEU A 130 6.68 -9.95 20.73
CA LEU A 130 7.11 -10.74 19.57
C LEU A 130 8.64 -10.75 19.51
N GLN A 131 9.26 -11.65 20.27
CA GLN A 131 10.71 -11.70 20.41
C GLN A 131 11.45 -12.32 19.21
N SER A 132 10.73 -12.95 18.29
CA SER A 132 11.25 -13.55 17.07
C SER A 132 10.27 -13.33 15.93
N ALA A 133 10.76 -12.76 14.83
CA ALA A 133 9.90 -12.32 13.74
C ALA A 133 10.53 -12.45 12.36
N TYR A 134 9.64 -12.66 11.38
CA TYR A 134 9.90 -12.47 9.96
C TYR A 134 9.33 -11.12 9.53
N PHE A 135 10.11 -10.38 8.75
CA PHE A 135 9.78 -9.05 8.28
C PHE A 135 9.57 -9.08 6.77
N PHE A 136 8.41 -8.58 6.34
CA PHE A 136 8.04 -8.41 4.95
C PHE A 136 7.95 -6.91 4.67
N ASN A 137 8.83 -6.38 3.83
CA ASN A 137 8.83 -4.97 3.45
C ASN A 137 8.33 -4.83 2.02
N PHE A 138 7.08 -4.42 1.84
CA PHE A 138 6.45 -4.25 0.53
C PHE A 138 6.91 -2.95 -0.13
N THR A 139 7.27 -3.05 -1.40
CA THR A 139 7.75 -1.90 -2.17
C THR A 139 6.63 -0.89 -2.39
N ARG A 140 6.97 0.41 -2.29
CA ARG A 140 6.05 1.53 -2.56
C ARG A 140 5.43 1.53 -3.96
N LEU A 141 6.01 0.80 -4.91
CA LEU A 141 5.40 0.59 -6.23
C LEU A 141 4.04 -0.11 -6.12
N LEU A 142 3.93 -1.06 -5.17
CA LEU A 142 2.72 -1.85 -4.91
C LEU A 142 1.82 -1.20 -3.87
N SER A 143 2.38 -0.82 -2.70
CA SER A 143 1.62 -0.22 -1.61
C SER A 143 1.21 1.23 -1.87
N LYS A 144 1.83 1.90 -2.84
CA LYS A 144 1.62 3.32 -3.18
C LYS A 144 1.78 4.23 -1.95
N ASP A 145 0.69 4.82 -1.47
CA ASP A 145 0.68 5.69 -0.29
C ASP A 145 0.54 4.86 1.00
N GLU A 146 -0.37 3.88 1.02
CA GLU A 146 -0.53 2.93 2.12
C GLU A 146 -1.27 1.65 1.71
N ILE A 147 -1.08 0.59 2.49
CA ILE A 147 -1.92 -0.61 2.41
C ILE A 147 -3.28 -0.28 3.02
N LYS A 148 -4.37 -0.54 2.28
CA LYS A 148 -5.74 -0.33 2.77
C LYS A 148 -5.97 -1.19 4.01
N LYS A 149 -6.35 -0.53 5.10
CA LYS A 149 -6.72 -1.16 6.37
C LYS A 149 -7.80 -2.21 6.17
N GLY A 150 -7.63 -3.37 6.79
CA GLY A 150 -8.57 -4.49 6.72
C GLY A 150 -8.53 -5.31 5.44
N SER A 151 -7.67 -4.97 4.47
CA SER A 151 -7.61 -5.67 3.18
C SER A 151 -6.52 -6.73 3.10
N PHE A 152 -5.56 -6.73 4.04
CA PHE A 152 -4.41 -7.61 3.98
C PHE A 152 -4.77 -9.04 4.38
N THR A 153 -4.37 -9.98 3.54
CA THR A 153 -4.51 -11.41 3.73
C THR A 153 -3.24 -12.12 3.27
N LEU A 154 -2.76 -13.06 4.08
CA LEU A 154 -1.63 -13.92 3.78
C LEU A 154 -2.03 -15.36 4.06
N SER A 155 -1.86 -16.23 3.07
CA SER A 155 -2.13 -17.67 3.18
C SER A 155 -0.81 -18.43 3.26
N LEU A 156 -0.63 -19.20 4.34
CA LEU A 156 0.58 -19.96 4.63
C LEU A 156 0.29 -21.46 4.64
N GLY A 157 1.22 -22.25 4.12
CA GLY A 157 1.19 -23.72 4.16
C GLY A 157 1.78 -24.26 5.46
N MET A 158 0.97 -24.81 6.34
CA MET A 158 1.37 -25.33 7.66
C MET A 158 1.43 -26.86 7.70
N SER A 159 1.72 -27.49 6.56
CA SER A 159 1.94 -28.94 6.49
C SER A 159 3.14 -29.35 7.34
N GLY A 160 3.02 -30.49 8.03
CA GLY A 160 4.10 -31.06 8.83
C GLY A 160 5.31 -31.53 8.01
N ALA A 161 5.22 -31.57 6.68
CA ALA A 161 6.34 -31.91 5.80
C ALA A 161 6.83 -30.68 5.01
N HIS A 162 8.14 -30.53 4.88
CA HIS A 162 8.75 -29.46 4.06
C HIS A 162 8.52 -29.68 2.55
N GLY A 163 8.60 -30.91 2.06
CA GLY A 163 8.45 -31.22 0.63
C GLY A 163 7.02 -31.02 0.08
N THR A 164 6.02 -30.94 0.95
CA THR A 164 4.61 -30.72 0.58
C THR A 164 4.01 -29.62 1.46
N PRO A 165 4.47 -28.37 1.33
CA PRO A 165 4.13 -27.29 2.27
C PRO A 165 2.63 -26.98 2.32
N PHE A 166 1.92 -27.22 1.21
CA PHE A 166 0.48 -27.02 1.05
C PHE A 166 -0.36 -28.32 1.11
N GLY A 167 0.27 -29.45 1.45
CA GLY A 167 -0.37 -30.78 1.52
C GLY A 167 -0.34 -31.56 0.20
N GLY A 168 -0.58 -32.87 0.29
CA GLY A 168 -0.81 -33.77 -0.85
C GLY A 168 -2.25 -34.28 -0.82
N ALA A 169 -2.96 -34.13 -1.94
CA ALA A 169 -4.34 -34.60 -2.20
C ALA A 169 -5.33 -34.49 -1.02
N GLY A 170 -5.76 -33.26 -0.72
CA GLY A 170 -6.81 -32.96 0.25
C GLY A 170 -6.41 -31.76 1.10
N LEU A 171 -7.10 -30.62 0.92
CA LEU A 171 -6.86 -29.38 1.64
C LEU A 171 -6.88 -29.59 3.15
N ASP A 172 -5.72 -29.61 3.78
CA ASP A 172 -5.50 -29.22 5.16
C ASP A 172 -3.98 -29.18 5.27
N ARG A 173 -3.32 -28.02 5.36
CA ARG A 173 -3.39 -27.12 6.51
C ARG A 173 -2.97 -25.72 6.07
N LEU A 174 -3.84 -25.03 5.34
CA LEU A 174 -3.61 -23.61 5.04
C LEU A 174 -4.05 -22.79 6.25
N VAL A 175 -3.20 -21.86 6.66
CA VAL A 175 -3.53 -20.86 7.68
C VAL A 175 -3.61 -19.51 7.01
N SER A 176 -4.71 -18.79 7.29
CA SER A 176 -4.92 -17.44 6.79
C SER A 176 -4.61 -16.45 7.91
N VAL A 177 -3.59 -15.63 7.67
CA VAL A 177 -3.23 -14.46 8.48
C VAL A 177 -3.94 -13.26 7.87
N THR A 178 -4.82 -12.62 8.63
CA THR A 178 -5.71 -11.56 8.14
C THR A 178 -5.61 -10.32 9.02
N ASP A 179 -5.66 -9.15 8.39
CA ASP A 179 -5.82 -7.88 9.11
C ASP A 179 -7.29 -7.68 9.51
N TYR A 180 -7.70 -8.30 10.61
CA TYR A 180 -9.03 -8.05 11.16
C TYR A 180 -9.12 -6.69 11.89
N SER A 181 -8.02 -6.23 12.47
CA SER A 181 -7.99 -5.02 13.28
C SER A 181 -8.16 -3.73 12.48
N GLY A 182 -7.86 -3.73 11.18
CA GLY A 182 -7.86 -2.52 10.35
C GLY A 182 -9.18 -1.78 10.26
N SER A 183 -10.32 -2.39 10.61
CA SER A 183 -11.63 -1.70 10.60
C SER A 183 -11.96 -0.90 11.86
N SER A 184 -11.44 -1.28 13.04
CA SER A 184 -11.80 -0.59 14.31
C SER A 184 -10.80 -0.75 15.47
N GLY A 185 -9.72 -1.51 15.29
CA GLY A 185 -8.74 -1.85 16.32
C GLY A 185 -7.30 -1.51 15.95
N TYR A 186 -7.09 -0.69 14.90
CA TYR A 186 -5.76 -0.20 14.55
C TYR A 186 -5.21 0.74 15.62
N LYS A 187 -3.89 0.79 15.70
CA LYS A 187 -3.14 1.55 16.70
C LYS A 187 -2.44 2.73 16.04
N VAL A 188 -2.27 3.81 16.80
CA VAL A 188 -1.70 5.10 16.36
C VAL A 188 -0.45 5.48 17.16
N ASN A 189 0.04 4.58 18.00
CA ASN A 189 1.14 4.80 18.95
C ASN A 189 2.52 4.44 18.37
N SER A 190 2.67 4.45 17.05
CA SER A 190 3.91 4.13 16.34
C SER A 190 4.43 5.36 15.58
N PRO A 191 5.76 5.55 15.51
CA PRO A 191 6.38 6.56 14.66
C PRO A 191 6.22 6.28 13.15
N ALA A 192 5.98 5.02 12.77
CA ALA A 192 5.82 4.57 11.39
C ALA A 192 4.38 4.71 10.85
N GLY A 193 3.51 5.38 11.62
CA GLY A 193 2.11 5.60 11.28
C GLY A 193 1.18 4.65 12.01
N GLU A 194 0.08 4.32 11.35
CA GLU A 194 -0.94 3.44 11.88
C GLU A 194 -0.60 1.99 11.59
N TYR A 195 -0.94 1.11 12.52
CA TYR A 195 -0.73 -0.32 12.33
C TYR A 195 -1.87 -1.17 12.86
N GLY A 196 -2.05 -2.33 12.25
CA GLY A 196 -3.00 -3.35 12.65
C GLY A 196 -2.33 -4.56 13.27
N ILE A 197 -3.08 -5.29 14.09
CA ILE A 197 -2.74 -6.62 14.57
C ILE A 197 -3.24 -7.64 13.53
N LEU A 198 -2.34 -8.51 13.10
CA LEU A 198 -2.64 -9.62 12.21
C LEU A 198 -3.12 -10.82 13.03
N TYR A 199 -4.18 -11.47 12.54
CA TYR A 199 -4.77 -12.63 13.18
C TYR A 199 -4.68 -13.86 12.29
N ALA A 200 -4.12 -14.94 12.83
CA ALA A 200 -4.13 -16.25 12.20
C ALA A 200 -5.45 -16.98 12.46
N THR A 201 -5.98 -17.59 11.40
CA THR A 201 -7.16 -18.46 11.40
C THR A 201 -6.86 -19.73 10.62
N GLY A 202 -7.37 -20.87 11.08
CA GLY A 202 -7.18 -22.14 10.37
C GLY A 202 -7.83 -23.33 11.08
N SER A 203 -7.98 -24.42 10.34
CA SER A 203 -8.60 -25.69 10.78
C SER A 203 -7.93 -26.31 12.02
N ALA A 204 -6.68 -25.92 12.32
CA ALA A 204 -5.85 -26.52 13.36
C ALA A 204 -5.63 -25.67 14.63
N LEU A 205 -6.45 -24.66 14.94
CA LEU A 205 -6.31 -23.87 16.18
C LEU A 205 -6.59 -24.64 17.49
N VAL A 206 -6.80 -25.95 17.42
CA VAL A 206 -7.10 -26.79 18.57
C VAL A 206 -5.79 -27.32 19.17
N GLY A 207 -5.42 -26.82 20.35
CA GLY A 207 -4.27 -27.32 21.13
C GLY A 207 -2.97 -26.54 20.98
N GLY A 208 -3.01 -25.28 20.52
CA GLY A 208 -1.85 -24.39 20.51
C GLY A 208 -1.56 -23.71 21.85
N ASP A 209 -0.39 -23.08 21.96
CA ASP A 209 0.10 -22.41 23.18
C ASP A 209 -0.76 -21.18 23.58
N VAL A 210 -1.58 -20.68 22.67
CA VAL A 210 -2.44 -19.52 22.87
C VAL A 210 -3.90 -19.91 22.70
N THR A 211 -4.73 -19.49 23.66
CA THR A 211 -6.18 -19.69 23.57
C THR A 211 -6.75 -18.75 22.49
N PRO A 212 -7.44 -19.27 21.46
CA PRO A 212 -8.04 -18.42 20.44
C PRO A 212 -9.16 -17.55 21.01
N ASP A 213 -9.44 -16.43 20.33
CA ASP A 213 -10.59 -15.59 20.66
C ASP A 213 -11.94 -16.32 20.41
N ALA A 214 -13.05 -15.67 20.75
CA ALA A 214 -14.40 -16.23 20.56
C ALA A 214 -14.74 -16.60 19.11
N ASN A 215 -13.95 -16.13 18.13
CA ASN A 215 -14.13 -16.40 16.70
C ASN A 215 -13.06 -17.34 16.14
N GLY A 216 -12.24 -17.98 16.99
CA GLY A 216 -11.18 -18.86 16.54
C GLY A 216 -10.03 -18.10 15.90
N ARG A 217 -9.57 -17.00 16.50
CA ARG A 217 -8.43 -16.20 15.99
C ARG A 217 -7.32 -16.10 17.02
N VAL A 218 -6.08 -16.16 16.55
CA VAL A 218 -4.87 -15.99 17.37
C VAL A 218 -4.05 -14.86 16.80
N LYS A 219 -3.47 -14.01 17.65
CA LYS A 219 -2.61 -12.91 17.21
C LYS A 219 -1.34 -13.50 16.61
N ALA A 220 -0.92 -12.97 15.47
CA ALA A 220 0.06 -13.59 14.59
C ALA A 220 1.16 -12.61 14.15
N GLY A 221 0.97 -11.32 14.40
CA GLY A 221 1.88 -10.29 13.92
C GLY A 221 1.27 -8.91 13.88
N LEU A 222 1.99 -7.99 13.25
CA LEU A 222 1.63 -6.58 13.09
C LEU A 222 1.77 -6.17 11.62
N LEU A 223 0.96 -5.21 11.17
CA LEU A 223 1.00 -4.65 9.82
C LEU A 223 1.00 -3.13 9.90
N TYR A 224 2.08 -2.48 9.45
CA TYR A 224 2.22 -1.04 9.39
C TYR A 224 1.79 -0.54 8.01
N TYR A 225 0.68 0.21 7.94
CA TYR A 225 -0.01 0.52 6.69
C TYR A 225 0.79 1.46 5.79
N GLN A 226 1.27 2.57 6.36
CA GLN A 226 2.02 3.60 5.62
C GLN A 226 3.47 3.20 5.34
N ALA A 227 4.07 2.42 6.25
CA ALA A 227 5.40 1.87 6.04
C ALA A 227 5.42 0.71 5.04
N GLY A 228 4.29 0.01 4.85
CA GLY A 228 4.22 -1.17 4.01
C GLY A 228 4.98 -2.36 4.59
N VAL A 229 5.06 -2.48 5.92
CA VAL A 229 5.83 -3.54 6.59
C VAL A 229 4.90 -4.47 7.36
N ALA A 230 4.98 -5.77 7.09
CA ALA A 230 4.34 -6.81 7.91
C ALA A 230 5.38 -7.54 8.76
N VAL A 231 5.10 -7.66 10.06
CA VAL A 231 5.91 -8.34 11.06
C VAL A 231 5.14 -9.59 11.48
N LEU A 232 5.67 -10.78 11.22
CA LEU A 232 5.04 -12.05 11.59
C LEU A 232 5.87 -12.78 12.63
N THR A 233 5.24 -13.32 13.66
CA THR A 233 5.97 -14.09 14.68
C THR A 233 6.47 -15.43 14.14
N SER A 234 7.68 -15.86 14.53
CA SER A 234 8.20 -17.19 14.16
C SER A 234 7.40 -18.34 14.79
N SER A 235 6.69 -18.07 15.89
CA SER A 235 5.86 -19.04 16.61
C SER A 235 4.67 -19.55 15.79
N LEU A 236 4.26 -18.81 14.73
CA LEU A 236 3.24 -19.23 13.77
C LEU A 236 3.52 -20.60 13.15
N PHE A 237 4.79 -20.89 12.91
CA PHE A 237 5.24 -22.14 12.30
C PHE A 237 5.46 -23.26 13.33
N GLN A 238 5.13 -23.01 14.60
CA GLN A 238 5.32 -23.93 15.72
C GLN A 238 4.00 -24.16 16.49
N ASN A 239 4.09 -24.12 17.81
CA ASN A 239 3.01 -24.42 18.73
C ASN A 239 1.91 -23.37 18.78
N LEU A 240 2.08 -22.17 18.17
CA LEU A 240 1.04 -21.13 18.22
C LEU A 240 -0.32 -21.64 17.72
N LEU A 241 -0.29 -22.53 16.73
CA LEU A 241 -1.46 -23.15 16.13
C LEU A 241 -1.52 -24.67 16.40
N GLY A 242 -0.87 -25.13 17.48
CA GLY A 242 -0.91 -26.53 17.93
C GLY A 242 -0.25 -27.54 16.99
N THR A 243 0.53 -27.10 16.00
CA THR A 243 1.24 -28.01 15.09
C THR A 243 2.48 -27.37 14.50
N ASN A 244 3.59 -28.11 14.55
CA ASN A 244 4.86 -27.68 14.01
C ASN A 244 4.95 -27.90 12.50
N ALA A 245 5.24 -26.84 11.75
CA ALA A 245 5.59 -26.91 10.34
C ALA A 245 7.11 -27.06 10.19
N GLN A 246 7.55 -28.04 9.39
CA GLN A 246 8.97 -28.24 9.11
C GLN A 246 9.51 -27.12 8.21
N MET A 247 10.42 -26.31 8.72
CA MET A 247 11.02 -25.22 7.96
C MET A 247 12.16 -25.70 7.07
N SER A 248 12.79 -26.84 7.36
CA SER A 248 13.89 -27.42 6.57
C SER A 248 13.53 -28.81 6.03
N ILE A 249 14.20 -29.24 4.96
CA ILE A 249 14.18 -30.64 4.47
C ILE A 249 14.61 -31.61 5.58
N GLY A 250 15.50 -31.18 6.48
CA GLY A 250 15.94 -31.95 7.65
C GLY A 250 14.90 -32.09 8.77
N GLY A 251 13.69 -31.54 8.57
CA GLY A 251 12.61 -31.61 9.55
C GLY A 251 12.75 -30.64 10.72
N GLU A 252 13.63 -29.65 10.62
CA GLU A 252 13.84 -28.63 11.64
C GLU A 252 12.64 -27.67 11.73
N ILE A 253 12.33 -27.22 12.94
CA ILE A 253 11.29 -26.23 13.23
C ILE A 253 11.83 -24.79 13.14
N SER A 254 10.96 -23.77 13.18
CA SER A 254 11.37 -22.39 12.90
C SER A 254 12.47 -21.84 13.80
N ASP A 255 12.53 -22.17 15.09
CA ASP A 255 13.59 -21.66 15.97
C ASP A 255 14.96 -22.29 15.68
N ALA A 256 14.97 -23.57 15.31
CA ALA A 256 16.19 -24.26 14.92
C ALA A 256 16.75 -23.67 13.61
N VAL A 257 15.88 -23.35 12.64
CA VAL A 257 16.30 -22.69 11.39
C VAL A 257 16.70 -21.23 11.64
N LEU A 258 15.98 -20.52 12.52
CA LEU A 258 16.23 -19.12 12.84
C LEU A 258 17.53 -18.91 13.61
N THR A 259 18.01 -19.89 14.36
CA THR A 259 19.32 -19.87 15.03
C THR A 259 20.42 -20.47 14.14
N GLY A 260 20.18 -21.68 13.61
CA GLY A 260 21.14 -22.52 12.91
C GLY A 260 21.51 -22.13 11.47
N SER A 261 20.67 -21.38 10.76
CA SER A 261 20.83 -21.10 9.32
C SER A 261 21.09 -19.63 9.00
N SER A 262 21.59 -19.34 7.80
CA SER A 262 21.73 -17.96 7.31
C SER A 262 20.36 -17.29 7.13
N ILE A 263 20.34 -15.96 7.06
CA ILE A 263 19.11 -15.19 6.81
C ILE A 263 18.52 -15.53 5.43
N ASN A 264 19.35 -15.76 4.41
CA ASN A 264 18.89 -16.16 3.08
C ASN A 264 18.17 -17.52 3.13
N LEU A 265 18.72 -18.51 3.82
CA LEU A 265 18.05 -19.80 3.99
C LEU A 265 16.74 -19.66 4.78
N ASN A 266 16.72 -18.85 5.83
CA ASN A 266 15.47 -18.54 6.53
C ASN A 266 14.44 -17.93 5.57
N ALA A 267 14.89 -17.04 4.68
CA ALA A 267 14.04 -16.41 3.69
C ALA A 267 13.48 -17.42 2.67
N ASP A 268 14.30 -18.35 2.18
CA ASP A 268 13.86 -19.42 1.28
C ASP A 268 12.78 -20.30 1.94
N THR A 269 13.00 -20.68 3.20
CA THR A 269 12.10 -21.57 3.91
C THR A 269 10.72 -20.96 4.16
N ILE A 270 10.66 -19.65 4.45
CA ILE A 270 9.38 -18.96 4.58
C ILE A 270 8.72 -18.69 3.23
N ARG A 271 9.50 -18.35 2.18
CA ARG A 271 8.98 -18.21 0.81
C ARG A 271 8.30 -19.48 0.32
N HIS A 272 8.92 -20.63 0.56
CA HIS A 272 8.36 -21.96 0.24
C HIS A 272 7.03 -22.25 0.95
N ARG A 273 6.76 -21.56 2.06
CA ARG A 273 5.53 -21.71 2.86
C ARG A 273 4.44 -20.70 2.47
N ILE A 274 4.71 -19.74 1.59
CA ILE A 274 3.75 -18.72 1.17
C ILE A 274 2.91 -19.23 0.00
N ASN A 275 1.60 -19.31 0.19
CA ASN A 275 0.66 -19.67 -0.88
C ASN A 275 0.17 -18.43 -1.63
N ASN A 276 -0.25 -17.39 -0.91
CA ASN A 276 -0.75 -16.17 -1.52
C ASN A 276 -0.66 -15.00 -0.54
N ILE A 277 -0.28 -13.83 -1.03
CA ILE A 277 -0.41 -12.56 -0.32
C ILE A 277 -1.36 -11.70 -1.14
N SER A 278 -2.36 -11.10 -0.50
CA SER A 278 -3.26 -10.17 -1.17
C SER A 278 -3.61 -9.01 -0.26
N PHE A 279 -3.53 -7.81 -0.81
CA PHE A 279 -3.97 -6.59 -0.15
C PHE A 279 -4.44 -5.58 -1.20
N ASN A 280 -5.20 -4.58 -0.76
CA ASN A 280 -5.50 -3.44 -1.61
C ASN A 280 -4.59 -2.29 -1.23
N ASN A 281 -4.02 -1.59 -2.21
CA ASN A 281 -3.36 -0.32 -1.94
C ASN A 281 -4.41 0.80 -1.80
N THR A 282 -3.95 1.93 -1.30
CA THR A 282 -4.70 3.18 -1.32
C THR A 282 -3.84 4.25 -1.97
N VAL A 283 -4.44 4.99 -2.91
CA VAL A 283 -3.87 6.21 -3.47
C VAL A 283 -4.81 7.35 -3.18
N GLU A 284 -4.28 8.43 -2.60
CA GLU A 284 -5.04 9.65 -2.41
C GLU A 284 -4.96 10.53 -3.67
N LEU A 285 -6.06 10.59 -4.42
CA LEU A 285 -6.17 11.53 -5.54
C LEU A 285 -6.81 12.83 -5.04
N ASN A 286 -6.00 13.89 -5.02
CA ASN A 286 -6.47 15.23 -4.75
C ASN A 286 -7.06 15.79 -6.04
N SER A 287 -8.38 16.03 -6.02
CA SER A 287 -9.09 16.52 -7.18
C SER A 287 -9.78 17.83 -6.82
N THR A 288 -9.57 18.86 -7.62
CA THR A 288 -10.34 20.10 -7.52
C THR A 288 -11.27 20.24 -8.70
N VAL A 289 -12.57 20.33 -8.41
CA VAL A 289 -13.61 20.54 -9.40
C VAL A 289 -13.93 22.03 -9.46
N TYR A 290 -13.76 22.63 -10.63
CA TYR A 290 -14.16 23.99 -10.93
C TYR A 290 -15.49 24.00 -11.69
N PHE A 291 -16.40 24.87 -11.26
CA PHE A 291 -17.68 25.11 -11.90
C PHE A 291 -17.62 26.44 -12.66
N CYS A 292 -17.36 26.35 -13.96
CA CYS A 292 -17.36 27.52 -14.84
C CYS A 292 -18.81 27.80 -15.28
N ARG A 293 -19.48 28.69 -14.56
CA ARG A 293 -20.85 29.13 -14.90
C ARG A 293 -20.80 30.17 -16.01
N VAL A 294 -21.41 29.89 -17.14
CA VAL A 294 -21.56 30.82 -18.26
C VAL A 294 -23.00 31.31 -18.29
N ASN A 295 -23.20 32.56 -17.86
CA ASN A 295 -24.52 33.17 -17.78
C ASN A 295 -24.97 33.70 -19.16
N ASN A 296 -26.23 34.11 -19.26
CA ASN A 296 -26.82 34.59 -20.52
C ASN A 296 -26.05 35.75 -21.16
N THR A 297 -25.45 36.64 -20.36
CA THR A 297 -24.70 37.81 -20.85
C THR A 297 -23.24 37.55 -21.16
N ASP A 298 -22.69 36.41 -20.74
CA ASP A 298 -21.25 36.16 -20.76
C ASP A 298 -20.84 35.42 -22.04
N PHE A 299 -19.67 35.75 -22.59
CA PHE A 299 -19.00 35.01 -23.68
C PHE A 299 -19.82 34.79 -24.97
N ASN A 300 -20.78 35.67 -25.27
CA ASN A 300 -21.53 35.67 -26.54
C ASN A 300 -20.72 36.24 -27.73
N TYR A 301 -19.39 36.20 -27.66
CA TYR A 301 -18.47 36.72 -28.68
C TYR A 301 -17.27 35.77 -28.82
N SER A 302 -16.56 35.85 -29.96
CA SER A 302 -15.43 34.97 -30.26
C SER A 302 -14.19 35.76 -30.65
N ALA A 303 -13.02 35.25 -30.29
CA ALA A 303 -11.72 35.76 -30.75
C ALA A 303 -11.31 35.18 -32.12
N ASN A 304 -12.14 34.34 -32.75
CA ASN A 304 -11.88 33.79 -34.08
C ASN A 304 -11.85 34.92 -35.13
N GLN A 305 -10.85 34.91 -36.02
CA GLN A 305 -10.68 35.91 -37.07
C GLN A 305 -11.88 36.03 -38.04
N THR A 306 -12.71 34.98 -38.15
CA THR A 306 -13.97 35.03 -38.91
C THR A 306 -15.02 35.96 -38.31
N TYR A 307 -14.84 36.39 -37.06
CA TYR A 307 -15.67 37.41 -36.39
C TYR A 307 -15.08 38.81 -36.54
N LEU A 308 -14.02 39.02 -37.33
CA LEU A 308 -13.43 40.32 -37.57
C LEU A 308 -13.70 40.77 -39.00
N SER A 309 -14.38 41.90 -39.15
CA SER A 309 -14.47 42.62 -40.43
C SER A 309 -13.91 44.02 -40.24
N SER A 310 -12.89 44.38 -41.02
CA SER A 310 -12.19 45.68 -40.92
C SER A 310 -11.75 46.03 -39.49
N SER A 311 -11.14 45.08 -38.78
CA SER A 311 -10.64 45.23 -37.40
C SER A 311 -11.72 45.55 -36.35
N LYS A 312 -13.00 45.33 -36.67
CA LYS A 312 -14.13 45.42 -35.74
C LYS A 312 -14.75 44.04 -35.56
N MET A 313 -15.08 43.69 -34.32
CA MET A 313 -15.74 42.43 -33.99
C MET A 313 -17.20 42.46 -34.49
N VAL A 314 -17.51 41.64 -35.49
CA VAL A 314 -18.83 41.44 -36.06
C VAL A 314 -19.39 40.14 -35.52
N VAL A 315 -20.37 40.24 -34.63
CA VAL A 315 -21.01 39.09 -33.97
C VAL A 315 -22.37 38.74 -34.62
N LYS A 316 -22.81 39.52 -35.62
CA LYS A 316 -24.10 39.39 -36.29
C LYS A 316 -24.01 39.78 -37.76
N THR A 317 -24.73 39.07 -38.63
CA THR A 317 -24.82 39.38 -40.06
C THR A 317 -25.96 40.36 -40.36
N LYS A 318 -27.09 40.25 -39.63
CA LYS A 318 -28.17 41.24 -39.59
C LYS A 318 -28.37 41.76 -38.17
N ALA A 319 -28.84 43.00 -38.02
CA ALA A 319 -29.02 43.61 -36.69
C ALA A 319 -29.98 42.82 -35.78
N GLU A 320 -30.97 42.15 -36.38
CA GLU A 320 -31.99 41.34 -35.71
C GLU A 320 -31.48 39.95 -35.25
N ASP A 321 -30.37 39.47 -35.82
CA ASP A 321 -29.87 38.12 -35.51
C ASP A 321 -29.34 38.06 -34.06
N MET A 322 -29.51 36.92 -33.40
CA MET A 322 -28.86 36.68 -32.11
C MET A 322 -27.38 36.32 -32.33
N PRO A 323 -26.45 36.87 -31.52
CA PRO A 323 -25.05 36.50 -31.61
C PRO A 323 -24.89 35.04 -31.17
N VAL A 324 -24.20 34.24 -31.99
CA VAL A 324 -23.88 32.84 -31.66
C VAL A 324 -22.38 32.74 -31.47
N SER A 325 -21.93 32.07 -30.41
CA SER A 325 -20.53 31.67 -30.23
C SER A 325 -20.45 30.18 -29.91
N TYR A 326 -19.27 29.60 -30.07
CA TYR A 326 -19.02 28.20 -29.72
C TYR A 326 -17.88 28.13 -28.72
N VAL A 327 -18.13 27.53 -27.56
CA VAL A 327 -17.11 27.27 -26.55
C VAL A 327 -16.48 25.92 -26.86
N THR A 328 -15.16 25.90 -27.03
CA THR A 328 -14.40 24.68 -27.38
C THR A 328 -13.40 24.30 -26.29
N SER A 329 -12.94 25.25 -25.49
CA SER A 329 -11.93 25.03 -24.46
C SER A 329 -12.11 26.01 -23.31
N VAL A 330 -11.67 25.59 -22.13
CA VAL A 330 -11.67 26.38 -20.89
C VAL A 330 -10.23 26.44 -20.40
N GLY A 331 -9.71 27.66 -20.20
CA GLY A 331 -8.38 27.89 -19.65
C GLY A 331 -8.45 28.39 -18.20
N LEU A 332 -7.64 27.83 -17.33
CA LEU A 332 -7.42 28.32 -15.96
C LEU A 332 -6.18 29.22 -15.96
N TYR A 333 -6.31 30.44 -15.46
CA TYR A 333 -5.24 31.43 -15.41
C TYR A 333 -4.91 31.83 -13.97
N SER A 334 -3.62 32.10 -13.70
CA SER A 334 -3.16 32.70 -12.45
C SER A 334 -3.53 34.18 -12.37
N PRO A 335 -3.44 34.82 -11.18
CA PRO A 335 -3.61 36.27 -11.04
C PRO A 335 -2.65 37.10 -11.91
N ASP A 336 -1.50 36.52 -12.28
CA ASP A 336 -0.49 37.15 -13.15
C ASP A 336 -0.72 36.89 -14.65
N ASN A 337 -1.90 36.35 -15.01
CA ASN A 337 -2.29 35.95 -16.38
C ASN A 337 -1.45 34.80 -16.98
N GLU A 338 -0.85 33.95 -16.17
CA GLU A 338 -0.19 32.74 -16.65
C GLU A 338 -1.20 31.60 -16.79
N LEU A 339 -1.12 30.85 -17.89
CA LEU A 339 -2.00 29.72 -18.15
C LEU A 339 -1.56 28.50 -17.32
N LEU A 340 -2.41 28.07 -16.39
CA LEU A 340 -2.15 26.95 -15.48
C LEU A 340 -2.66 25.61 -16.02
N ALA A 341 -3.87 25.62 -16.62
CA ALA A 341 -4.49 24.40 -17.14
C ALA A 341 -5.43 24.71 -18.31
N VAL A 342 -5.59 23.75 -19.22
CA VAL A 342 -6.54 23.83 -20.35
C VAL A 342 -7.39 22.56 -20.37
N ALA A 343 -8.70 22.74 -20.35
CA ALA A 343 -9.66 21.68 -20.62
C ALA A 343 -10.24 21.85 -22.03
N LYS A 344 -10.28 20.76 -22.80
CA LYS A 344 -10.94 20.72 -24.11
C LYS A 344 -12.29 20.02 -23.98
N LEU A 345 -13.32 20.59 -24.60
CA LEU A 345 -14.62 19.97 -24.70
C LEU A 345 -14.60 18.93 -25.83
N SER A 346 -15.30 17.82 -25.64
CA SER A 346 -15.44 16.78 -26.68
C SER A 346 -16.16 17.30 -27.92
N GLU A 347 -17.11 18.21 -27.72
CA GLU A 347 -17.89 18.86 -28.77
C GLU A 347 -18.00 20.37 -28.49
N PRO A 348 -18.00 21.23 -29.54
CA PRO A 348 -18.22 22.65 -29.37
C PRO A 348 -19.62 22.95 -28.83
N LEU A 349 -19.69 23.61 -27.67
CA LEU A 349 -20.97 24.01 -27.07
C LEU A 349 -21.44 25.33 -27.68
N LYS A 350 -22.60 25.30 -28.34
CA LYS A 350 -23.25 26.50 -28.87
C LYS A 350 -23.73 27.38 -27.72
N LYS A 351 -23.36 28.67 -27.75
CA LYS A 351 -23.81 29.70 -26.82
C LYS A 351 -24.58 30.78 -27.57
N ASP A 352 -25.74 31.14 -27.03
CA ASP A 352 -26.53 32.30 -27.43
C ASP A 352 -27.02 33.05 -26.17
N PRO A 353 -27.53 34.29 -26.28
CA PRO A 353 -28.01 35.04 -25.12
C PRO A 353 -29.20 34.43 -24.37
N SER A 354 -29.85 33.38 -24.90
CA SER A 354 -30.98 32.69 -24.27
C SER A 354 -30.58 31.47 -23.44
N THR A 355 -29.33 31.02 -23.54
CA THR A 355 -28.85 29.78 -22.95
C THR A 355 -27.79 30.02 -21.87
N GLU A 356 -27.98 29.39 -20.71
CA GLU A 356 -26.98 29.30 -19.65
C GLU A 356 -26.49 27.86 -19.53
N PHE A 357 -25.21 27.69 -19.27
CA PHE A 357 -24.65 26.37 -18.97
C PHE A 357 -23.51 26.49 -17.95
N THR A 358 -23.31 25.41 -17.20
CA THR A 358 -22.21 25.27 -16.26
C THR A 358 -21.29 24.18 -16.75
N ILE A 359 -20.03 24.53 -17.02
CA ILE A 359 -18.99 23.56 -17.39
C ILE A 359 -18.32 23.11 -16.10
N ARG A 360 -18.37 21.80 -15.84
CA ARG A 360 -17.65 21.17 -14.74
C ARG A 360 -16.28 20.72 -15.24
N VAL A 361 -15.21 21.35 -14.77
CA VAL A 361 -13.83 20.98 -15.07
C VAL A 361 -13.22 20.30 -13.85
N ARG A 362 -12.66 19.11 -14.03
CA ARG A 362 -11.94 18.39 -12.97
C ARG A 362 -10.44 18.53 -13.21
N LEU A 363 -9.71 18.97 -12.20
CA LEU A 363 -8.25 18.97 -12.17
C LEU A 363 -7.79 17.92 -11.16
N ASP A 364 -7.14 16.87 -11.66
CA ASP A 364 -6.53 15.82 -10.85
C ASP A 364 -5.02 16.07 -10.81
N TYR A 365 -4.41 16.06 -9.62
CA TYR A 365 -2.99 16.33 -9.43
C TYR A 365 -2.36 15.52 -8.30
#